data_AF-A0A836S022-F1
#
_entry.id   AF-A0A836S022-F1
#
_cell.length_a   1.000
_cell.length_b   1.000
_cell.length_c   1.000
_cell.angle_alpha   90.00
_cell.angle_beta   90.00
_cell.angle_gamma   90.00
#
_symmetry.space_group_name_H-M   'P 1'
#
loop_
_entity.id
_entity.type
_entity.pdbx_description
1 polymer ?
#
loop_
_entity_poly.entity_id
_entity_poly.type
_entity_poly.pdbx_seq_one_letter_code
_entity_poly.pdbx_strand_id
1 'polypeptide(L)'
;MIPELAVFIDGLKPESVEYMEFLNTLNLKRIKTELINYSNTCHASIYTGVYPNKHKIQFIWKYSPNTSPFKFLRKFKIHKIPCSKTILKLIYHSITHLKGGKNVYGAPYLLNIPVDKWSLFDFDVVKHWGKPNTFLGEYPTIFGILERNNVDYSVIWALKNSISIIKKSFSQLGALNYIFIGELDPLSHKFGQNSPEVRNFLQ
;
A
#
# COMPACT_ATOMS: atom_id res chain seq x y z
N MET A 1 -5.60 22.16 19.42
CA MET A 1 -4.98 21.87 18.11
C MET A 1 -6.11 21.72 17.10
N ILE A 2 -6.00 22.31 15.91
CA ILE A 2 -7.00 22.13 14.86
C ILE A 2 -6.75 20.74 14.24
N PRO A 3 -7.74 19.85 14.16
CA PRO A 3 -7.56 18.55 13.53
C PRO A 3 -7.21 18.70 12.04
N GLU A 4 -6.19 17.96 11.60
CA GLU A 4 -5.80 17.86 10.21
C GLU A 4 -6.38 16.59 9.57
N LEU A 5 -6.82 16.73 8.32
CA LEU A 5 -7.34 15.63 7.51
C LEU A 5 -6.45 15.44 6.29
N ALA A 6 -5.88 14.25 6.16
CA ALA A 6 -5.12 13.83 4.99
C ALA A 6 -5.84 12.65 4.31
N VAL A 7 -6.21 12.80 3.05
CA VAL A 7 -6.91 11.74 2.28
C VAL A 7 -6.04 11.31 1.11
N PHE A 8 -5.81 10.00 1.00
CA PHE A 8 -5.16 9.38 -0.15
C PHE A 8 -6.14 8.43 -0.84
N ILE A 9 -6.53 8.78 -2.07
CA ILE A 9 -7.43 7.99 -2.91
C ILE A 9 -6.58 7.27 -3.96
N ASP A 10 -6.50 5.94 -3.85
CA ASP A 10 -5.70 5.12 -4.76
C ASP A 10 -6.34 5.03 -6.14
N GLY A 11 -5.51 5.08 -7.19
CA GLY A 11 -5.97 5.03 -8.58
C GLY A 11 -6.78 6.26 -9.04
N LEU A 12 -6.89 7.34 -8.23
CA LEU A 12 -7.59 8.55 -8.65
C LEU A 12 -6.77 9.36 -9.64
N LYS A 13 -7.23 9.37 -10.89
CA LYS A 13 -6.68 10.23 -11.94
C LYS A 13 -7.07 11.69 -11.65
N PRO A 14 -6.16 12.67 -11.78
CA PRO A 14 -6.46 14.08 -11.46
C PRO A 14 -7.67 14.65 -12.21
N GLU A 15 -7.84 14.28 -13.47
CA GLU A 15 -8.95 14.74 -14.30
C GLU A 15 -10.30 14.20 -13.82
N SER A 16 -10.31 13.05 -13.13
CA SER A 16 -11.54 12.42 -12.61
C SER A 16 -12.15 13.18 -11.44
N VAL A 17 -11.45 14.16 -10.86
CA VAL A 17 -11.99 15.04 -9.81
C VAL A 17 -13.20 15.84 -10.31
N GLU A 18 -13.31 16.09 -11.63
CA GLU A 18 -14.46 16.77 -12.22
C GLU A 18 -15.81 16.06 -11.94
N TYR A 19 -15.78 14.75 -11.72
CA TYR A 19 -16.96 13.94 -11.42
C TYR A 19 -17.33 13.92 -9.92
N MET A 20 -16.51 14.49 -9.05
CA MET A 20 -16.70 14.46 -7.59
C MET A 20 -17.30 15.78 -7.10
N GLU A 21 -18.60 15.78 -6.80
CA GLU A 21 -19.38 17.01 -6.52
C GLU A 21 -18.71 17.90 -5.46
N PHE A 22 -18.27 17.32 -4.34
CA PHE A 22 -17.60 18.09 -3.29
C PHE A 22 -16.18 18.53 -3.68
N LEU A 23 -15.33 17.62 -4.15
CA LEU A 23 -13.91 17.94 -4.39
C LEU A 23 -13.74 18.93 -5.54
N ASN A 24 -14.62 18.90 -6.55
CA ASN A 24 -14.57 19.84 -7.67
C ASN A 24 -14.89 21.30 -7.26
N THR A 25 -15.42 21.53 -6.06
CA THR A 25 -15.62 22.90 -5.51
C THR A 25 -14.39 23.48 -4.84
N LEU A 26 -13.36 22.66 -4.58
CA LEU A 26 -12.17 23.08 -3.85
C LEU A 26 -11.16 23.78 -4.78
N ASN A 27 -10.18 24.48 -4.19
CA ASN A 27 -9.07 25.04 -4.94
C ASN A 27 -8.13 23.91 -5.43
N LEU A 28 -8.36 23.43 -6.65
CA LEU A 28 -7.60 22.36 -7.25
C LEU A 28 -6.26 22.86 -7.79
N LYS A 29 -5.16 22.37 -7.22
CA LYS A 29 -3.80 22.63 -7.71
C LYS A 29 -3.11 21.34 -8.07
N ARG A 30 -2.66 21.24 -9.32
CA ARG A 30 -1.87 20.09 -9.77
C ARG A 30 -0.45 20.23 -9.26
N ILE A 31 -0.01 19.27 -8.48
CA ILE A 31 1.39 19.16 -8.04
C ILE A 31 2.06 18.12 -8.94
N LYS A 32 3.11 18.53 -9.65
CA LYS A 32 3.95 17.58 -10.38
C LYS A 32 4.71 16.74 -9.35
N THR A 33 4.63 15.43 -9.49
CA THR A 33 5.37 14.49 -8.65
C THR A 33 6.37 13.71 -9.49
N GLU A 34 7.54 13.44 -8.91
CA GLU A 34 8.55 12.52 -9.45
C GLU A 34 8.41 11.11 -8.86
N LEU A 35 7.37 10.91 -8.03
CA LEU A 35 7.08 9.61 -7.46
C LEU A 35 6.62 8.67 -8.56
N ILE A 36 7.22 7.49 -8.57
CA ILE A 36 6.82 6.42 -9.48
C ILE A 36 5.47 5.87 -9.01
N ASN A 37 4.54 5.69 -9.94
CA ASN A 37 3.10 5.47 -9.75
C ASN A 37 2.70 4.13 -9.09
N TYR A 38 3.33 3.74 -7.99
CA TYR A 38 2.91 2.60 -7.17
C TYR A 38 2.54 3.09 -5.77
N SER A 39 1.38 2.65 -5.28
CA SER A 39 0.84 3.08 -3.98
C SER A 39 1.84 2.85 -2.85
N ASN A 40 2.63 1.77 -2.88
CA ASN A 40 3.67 1.49 -1.89
C ASN A 40 4.75 2.59 -1.82
N THR A 41 5.19 3.09 -2.98
CA THR A 41 6.16 4.18 -3.08
C THR A 41 5.54 5.46 -2.55
N CYS A 42 4.31 5.76 -2.96
CA CYS A 42 3.56 6.92 -2.49
C CYS A 42 3.40 6.90 -0.97
N HIS A 43 2.96 5.79 -0.38
CA HIS A 43 2.83 5.67 1.08
C HIS A 43 4.17 5.88 1.78
N ALA A 44 5.25 5.26 1.29
CA ALA A 44 6.57 5.44 1.87
C ALA A 44 6.97 6.92 1.88
N SER A 45 6.81 7.63 0.76
CA SER A 45 7.16 9.05 0.64
C SER A 45 6.23 9.94 1.47
N ILE A 46 4.91 9.71 1.45
CA ILE A 46 3.94 10.45 2.27
C ILE A 46 4.26 10.29 3.75
N TYR A 47 4.58 9.07 4.19
CA TYR A 47 4.78 8.78 5.61
C TYR A 47 6.10 9.33 6.11
N THR A 48 7.15 9.32 5.31
CA THR A 48 8.50 9.73 5.76
C THR A 48 8.89 11.15 5.36
N GLY A 49 8.17 11.76 4.41
CA GLY A 49 8.54 13.06 3.84
C GLY A 49 9.82 13.02 3.00
N VAL A 50 10.34 11.84 2.64
CA VAL A 50 11.53 11.70 1.80
C VAL A 50 11.23 11.01 0.47
N TYR A 51 12.09 11.28 -0.53
CA TYR A 51 11.95 10.72 -1.87
C TYR A 51 12.33 9.22 -1.95
N PRO A 52 11.91 8.50 -3.01
CA PRO A 52 12.19 7.08 -3.20
C PRO A 52 13.67 6.70 -3.22
N ASN A 53 14.52 7.62 -3.67
CA ASN A 53 15.98 7.42 -3.61
C ASN A 53 16.52 7.36 -2.18
N LYS A 54 15.77 7.81 -1.16
CA LYS A 54 16.13 7.72 0.26
C LYS A 54 15.52 6.50 0.93
N HIS A 55 14.19 6.36 0.92
CA HIS A 55 13.52 5.24 1.59
C HIS A 55 13.63 3.90 0.84
N LYS A 56 14.06 3.91 -0.43
CA LYS A 56 14.30 2.72 -1.28
C LYS A 56 13.11 1.77 -1.50
N ILE A 57 11.90 2.20 -1.15
CA ILE A 57 10.67 1.42 -1.35
C ILE A 57 10.07 1.83 -2.70
N GLN A 58 10.20 0.93 -3.67
CA GLN A 58 9.72 1.12 -5.05
C GLN A 58 8.52 0.23 -5.37
N PHE A 59 8.47 -0.93 -4.73
CA PHE A 59 7.47 -1.96 -4.96
C PHE A 59 7.40 -2.87 -3.74
N ILE A 60 6.38 -3.73 -3.67
CA ILE A 60 6.23 -4.74 -2.59
C ILE A 60 7.38 -5.75 -2.53
N TRP A 61 8.12 -5.91 -3.63
CA TRP A 61 9.30 -6.77 -3.70
C TRP A 61 10.50 -6.00 -4.23
N LYS A 62 11.69 -6.43 -3.81
CA LYS A 62 12.98 -5.97 -4.31
C LYS A 62 13.77 -7.15 -4.86
N TYR A 63 14.56 -6.89 -5.89
CA TYR A 63 15.57 -7.84 -6.34
C TYR A 63 16.63 -7.99 -5.25
N SER A 64 16.72 -9.16 -4.63
CA SER A 64 17.73 -9.47 -3.63
C SER A 64 18.10 -10.95 -3.68
N PRO A 65 18.85 -11.38 -4.71
CA PRO A 65 19.25 -12.78 -4.89
C PRO A 65 20.15 -13.26 -3.76
N ASN A 66 20.75 -12.35 -2.98
CA ASN A 66 21.67 -12.68 -1.89
C ASN A 66 20.99 -12.77 -0.51
N THR A 67 19.82 -12.14 -0.32
CA THR A 67 19.10 -12.19 0.98
C THR A 67 17.69 -12.74 0.87
N SER A 68 17.26 -13.18 -0.32
CA SER A 68 15.91 -13.68 -0.55
C SER A 68 15.52 -14.79 0.45
N PRO A 69 14.36 -14.67 1.10
CA PRO A 69 13.86 -15.68 2.03
C PRO A 69 13.39 -16.95 1.29
N PHE A 70 13.27 -16.90 -0.04
CA PHE A 70 12.88 -18.02 -0.88
C PHE A 70 14.08 -18.80 -1.45
N LYS A 71 15.32 -18.43 -1.11
CA LYS A 71 16.54 -19.11 -1.59
C LYS A 71 16.51 -20.62 -1.43
N PHE A 72 15.95 -21.10 -0.32
CA PHE A 72 15.92 -22.53 -0.02
C PHE A 72 15.05 -23.31 -1.01
N LEU A 73 14.02 -22.69 -1.61
CA LEU A 73 13.19 -23.32 -2.64
C LEU A 73 14.01 -23.70 -3.89
N ARG A 74 15.04 -22.90 -4.21
CA ARG A 74 16.00 -23.24 -5.26
C ARG A 74 17.00 -24.29 -4.79
N LYS A 75 17.56 -24.12 -3.58
CA LYS A 75 18.55 -25.04 -2.98
C LYS A 75 18.03 -26.49 -2.91
N PHE A 76 16.80 -26.67 -2.46
CA PHE A 76 16.16 -27.98 -2.31
C PHE A 76 15.38 -28.44 -3.56
N LYS A 77 15.52 -27.73 -4.68
CA LYS A 77 14.82 -28.04 -5.94
C LYS A 77 13.28 -28.13 -5.80
N ILE A 78 12.69 -27.47 -4.79
CA ILE A 78 11.23 -27.45 -4.57
C ILE A 78 10.50 -26.85 -5.79
N HIS A 79 11.14 -25.90 -6.48
CA HIS A 79 10.63 -25.35 -7.74
C HIS A 79 10.43 -26.38 -8.88
N LYS A 80 11.07 -27.56 -8.80
CA LYS A 80 10.90 -28.64 -9.79
C LYS A 80 9.76 -29.58 -9.45
N ILE A 81 9.23 -29.50 -8.23
CA ILE A 81 8.12 -30.34 -7.79
C ILE A 81 6.84 -29.66 -8.28
N PRO A 82 5.95 -30.39 -8.98
CA PRO A 82 4.65 -29.85 -9.35
C PRO A 82 3.84 -29.58 -8.08
N CYS A 83 3.78 -28.31 -7.67
CA CYS A 83 2.99 -27.85 -6.54
C CYS A 83 1.73 -27.15 -7.03
N SER A 84 0.59 -27.45 -6.41
CA SER A 84 -0.62 -26.69 -6.67
C SER A 84 -0.47 -25.24 -6.21
N LYS A 85 -1.22 -24.31 -6.83
CA LYS A 85 -1.23 -22.89 -6.40
C LYS A 85 -1.56 -22.73 -4.92
N THR A 86 -2.41 -23.61 -4.37
CA THR A 86 -2.75 -23.63 -2.94
C THR A 86 -1.53 -23.91 -2.06
N ILE A 87 -0.73 -24.91 -2.42
CA ILE A 87 0.50 -25.24 -1.67
C ILE A 87 1.53 -24.10 -1.79
N LEU A 88 1.72 -23.55 -2.99
CA LEU A 88 2.62 -22.40 -3.19
C LEU A 88 2.18 -21.19 -2.37
N LYS A 89 0.87 -20.95 -2.25
CA LYS A 89 0.31 -19.91 -1.39
C LYS A 89 0.61 -20.16 0.08
N LEU A 90 0.51 -21.41 0.55
CA LEU A 90 0.87 -21.77 1.92
C LEU A 90 2.38 -21.57 2.18
N ILE A 91 3.24 -22.04 1.27
CA ILE A 91 4.69 -21.84 1.35
C ILE A 91 5.02 -20.34 1.44
N TYR A 92 4.43 -19.53 0.56
CA TYR A 92 4.58 -18.09 0.57
C TYR A 92 4.16 -17.50 1.92
N HIS A 93 2.96 -17.81 2.41
CA HIS A 93 2.46 -17.29 3.67
C HIS A 93 3.34 -17.69 4.86
N SER A 94 3.76 -18.95 4.94
CA SER A 94 4.65 -19.43 6.00
C SER A 94 5.99 -18.67 6.01
N ILE A 95 6.63 -18.50 4.86
CA ILE A 95 7.90 -17.77 4.75
C ILE A 95 7.70 -16.30 5.12
N THR A 96 6.63 -15.66 4.64
CA THR A 96 6.33 -14.26 4.99
C THR A 96 6.05 -14.05 6.47
N HIS A 97 5.31 -14.98 7.08
CA HIS A 97 5.02 -14.94 8.51
C HIS A 97 6.30 -15.11 9.35
N LEU A 98 7.18 -16.04 8.98
CA LEU A 98 8.48 -16.24 9.63
C LEU A 98 9.37 -14.98 9.54
N LYS A 99 9.26 -14.21 8.45
CA LYS A 99 9.98 -12.94 8.29
C LYS A 99 9.29 -11.75 9.01
N GLY A 100 8.25 -11.99 9.80
CA GLY A 100 7.53 -10.96 10.55
C GLY A 100 6.46 -10.19 9.74
N GLY A 101 6.12 -10.68 8.55
CA GLY A 101 5.03 -10.15 7.72
C GLY A 101 3.70 -10.77 8.09
N LYS A 102 2.93 -10.08 8.93
CA LYS A 102 1.50 -10.38 9.13
C LYS A 102 0.72 -9.71 7.99
N ASN A 103 0.45 -10.45 6.92
CA ASN A 103 -0.26 -10.00 5.71
C ASN A 103 0.56 -9.09 4.78
N VAL A 104 1.51 -9.67 4.05
CA VAL A 104 2.18 -8.95 2.95
C VAL A 104 1.15 -8.63 1.86
N TYR A 105 0.78 -7.36 1.77
CA TYR A 105 -0.03 -6.82 0.68
C TYR A 105 0.63 -7.18 -0.66
N GLY A 106 -0.13 -7.67 -1.63
CA GLY A 106 0.41 -8.10 -2.93
C GLY A 106 0.92 -9.55 -3.04
N ALA A 107 0.66 -10.39 -2.03
CA ALA A 107 0.80 -11.85 -2.12
C ALA A 107 0.29 -12.51 -3.43
N PRO A 108 -0.83 -12.07 -4.07
CA PRO A 108 -1.35 -12.71 -5.27
C PRO A 108 -0.39 -12.64 -6.47
N TYR A 109 0.46 -11.62 -6.54
CA TYR A 109 1.25 -11.36 -7.72
C TYR A 109 2.50 -12.25 -7.81
N LEU A 110 3.14 -12.62 -6.67
CA LEU A 110 4.34 -13.49 -6.69
C LEU A 110 3.96 -14.93 -7.09
N LEU A 111 2.73 -15.35 -6.76
CA LEU A 111 2.18 -16.64 -7.19
C LEU A 111 2.02 -16.78 -8.71
N ASN A 112 2.08 -15.66 -9.45
CA ASN A 112 2.07 -15.66 -10.90
C ASN A 112 3.47 -15.71 -11.51
N ILE A 113 4.52 -15.65 -10.69
CA ILE A 113 5.92 -15.75 -11.11
C ILE A 113 6.39 -17.21 -10.94
N PRO A 114 7.16 -17.77 -11.90
CA PRO A 114 7.76 -19.09 -11.74
C PRO A 114 8.54 -19.25 -10.42
N VAL A 115 8.34 -20.38 -9.74
CA VAL A 115 8.88 -20.64 -8.39
C VAL A 115 10.41 -20.61 -8.34
N ASP A 116 11.09 -20.96 -9.45
CA ASP A 116 12.55 -20.88 -9.57
C ASP A 116 13.06 -19.44 -9.43
N LYS A 117 12.26 -18.46 -9.86
CA LYS A 117 12.58 -17.03 -9.77
C LYS A 117 12.30 -16.42 -8.40
N TRP A 118 11.53 -17.07 -7.53
CA TRP A 118 11.24 -16.52 -6.19
C TRP A 118 12.51 -16.28 -5.39
N SER A 119 13.53 -17.12 -5.57
CA SER A 119 14.85 -16.98 -4.95
C SER A 119 15.61 -15.69 -5.30
N LEU A 120 15.14 -14.95 -6.31
CA LEU A 120 15.72 -13.66 -6.73
C LEU A 120 15.09 -12.47 -6.00
N PHE A 121 13.94 -12.66 -5.36
CA PHE A 121 13.15 -11.58 -4.80
C PHE A 121 13.10 -11.66 -3.28
N ASP A 122 13.11 -10.49 -2.66
CA ASP A 122 12.84 -10.32 -1.24
C ASP A 122 11.69 -9.32 -1.08
N PHE A 123 11.01 -9.38 0.05
CA PHE A 123 10.02 -8.40 0.48
C PHE A 123 10.59 -7.73 1.73
N ASP A 124 10.93 -6.44 1.63
CA ASP A 124 11.09 -5.64 2.84
C ASP A 124 9.68 -5.42 3.38
N VAL A 125 9.42 -6.05 4.51
CA VAL A 125 8.09 -6.14 5.07
C VAL A 125 7.65 -4.75 5.49
N VAL A 126 6.88 -4.06 4.64
CA VAL A 126 5.95 -3.06 5.16
C VAL A 126 4.80 -3.85 5.74
N LYS A 127 4.80 -3.98 7.07
CA LYS A 127 3.91 -4.87 7.83
C LYS A 127 2.45 -4.64 7.46
N HIS A 128 2.04 -3.37 7.38
CA HIS A 128 0.74 -2.96 6.91
C HIS A 128 0.74 -1.43 6.69
N TRP A 129 0.31 -0.93 5.54
CA TRP A 129 0.24 0.52 5.33
C TRP A 129 -0.85 1.18 6.19
N GLY A 130 -1.97 0.49 6.42
CA GLY A 130 -3.02 0.93 7.38
C GLY A 130 -2.68 0.77 8.87
N LYS A 131 -1.54 0.18 9.21
CA LYS A 131 -0.96 0.23 10.56
C LYS A 131 0.53 0.55 10.39
N PRO A 132 0.83 1.80 10.02
CA PRO A 132 2.13 2.18 9.52
C PRO A 132 3.22 1.94 10.59
N ASN A 133 4.39 1.50 10.13
CA ASN A 133 5.55 1.41 11.01
C ASN A 133 5.94 2.82 11.48
N THR A 134 6.51 2.92 12.68
CA THR A 134 7.07 4.18 13.22
C THR A 134 8.30 4.65 12.45
N PHE A 135 8.99 3.72 11.77
CA PHE A 135 10.15 3.99 10.92
C PHE A 135 10.08 3.17 9.63
N LEU A 136 10.63 3.73 8.55
CA LEU A 136 10.97 3.03 7.32
C LEU A 136 12.48 3.18 7.07
N GLY A 137 13.24 2.12 7.34
CA GLY A 137 14.69 2.21 7.41
C GLY A 137 15.12 3.14 8.56
N GLU A 138 15.93 4.14 8.24
CA GLU A 138 16.39 5.17 9.19
C GLU A 138 15.42 6.36 9.32
N TYR A 139 14.38 6.43 8.48
CA TYR A 139 13.48 7.59 8.42
C TYR A 139 12.28 7.39 9.33
N PRO A 140 12.03 8.30 10.30
CA PRO A 140 10.79 8.26 11.07
C PRO A 140 9.61 8.55 10.16
N THR A 141 8.48 7.88 10.39
CA THR A 141 7.22 8.24 9.76
C THR A 141 6.54 9.36 10.54
N ILE A 142 5.61 10.09 9.92
CA ILE A 142 4.77 11.09 10.59
C ILE A 142 4.08 10.47 11.80
N PHE A 143 3.61 9.23 11.68
CA PHE A 143 3.00 8.47 12.78
C PHE A 143 4.00 8.21 13.91
N GLY A 144 5.22 7.76 13.59
CA GLY A 144 6.28 7.60 14.60
C GLY A 144 6.74 8.93 15.22
N ILE A 145 6.60 10.06 14.53
CA ILE A 145 6.81 11.40 15.11
C ILE A 145 5.68 11.72 16.09
N LEU A 146 4.42 11.52 15.70
CA LEU A 146 3.25 11.81 16.53
C LEU A 146 3.23 10.95 17.81
N GLU A 147 3.48 9.63 17.69
CA GLU A 147 3.57 8.72 18.85
C GLU A 147 4.63 9.19 19.86
N ARG A 148 5.83 9.56 19.40
CA ARG A 148 6.91 10.03 20.28
C ARG A 148 6.61 11.35 20.99
N ASN A 149 5.69 12.14 20.44
CA ASN A 149 5.26 13.41 21.02
C ASN A 149 3.93 13.28 21.79
N ASN A 150 3.41 12.07 21.99
CA ASN A 150 2.12 11.81 22.61
C ASN A 150 0.97 12.59 21.93
N VAL A 151 1.00 12.67 20.60
CA VAL A 151 -0.04 13.29 19.80
C VAL A 151 -0.90 12.20 19.18
N ASP A 152 -2.19 12.19 19.54
CA ASP A 152 -3.14 11.22 19.01
C ASP A 152 -3.37 11.42 17.51
N TYR A 153 -3.52 10.31 16.79
CA TYR A 153 -3.86 10.32 15.37
C TYR A 153 -4.75 9.12 15.03
N SER A 154 -5.48 9.23 13.93
CA SER A 154 -6.29 8.14 13.38
C SER A 154 -5.79 7.75 11.99
N VAL A 155 -5.84 6.45 11.70
CA VAL A 155 -5.57 5.88 10.37
C VAL A 155 -6.77 5.05 9.97
N ILE A 156 -7.49 5.48 8.94
CA ILE A 156 -8.65 4.79 8.38
C ILE A 156 -8.21 4.14 7.07
N TRP A 157 -8.18 2.81 7.05
CA TRP A 157 -7.75 2.04 5.88
C TRP A 157 -8.95 1.37 5.18
N ALA A 158 -9.48 2.03 4.14
CA ALA A 158 -10.71 1.64 3.47
C ALA A 158 -10.43 1.04 2.07
N LEU A 159 -10.30 -0.30 2.01
CA LEU A 159 -10.03 -1.02 0.75
C LEU A 159 -11.29 -1.31 -0.08
N LYS A 160 -12.44 -1.45 0.58
CA LYS A 160 -13.76 -1.77 0.00
C LYS A 160 -14.85 -1.21 0.91
N ASN A 161 -16.03 -0.92 0.37
CA ASN A 161 -17.15 -0.34 1.13
C ASN A 161 -16.71 0.94 1.88
N SER A 162 -15.96 1.79 1.18
CA SER A 162 -15.15 2.82 1.82
C SER A 162 -15.96 3.79 2.66
N ILE A 163 -17.14 4.19 2.17
CA ILE A 163 -18.08 5.07 2.87
C ILE A 163 -18.50 4.47 4.22
N SER A 164 -18.82 3.17 4.27
CA SER A 164 -19.27 2.52 5.51
C SER A 164 -18.15 2.47 6.56
N ILE A 165 -16.92 2.15 6.13
CA ILE A 165 -15.74 2.11 7.01
C ILE A 165 -15.43 3.50 7.56
N ILE A 166 -15.42 4.51 6.69
CA ILE A 166 -15.15 5.90 7.07
C ILE A 166 -16.20 6.39 8.08
N LYS A 167 -17.50 6.21 7.78
CA LYS A 167 -18.59 6.62 8.69
C LYS A 167 -18.48 5.97 10.08
N LYS A 168 -18.12 4.68 10.14
CA LYS A 168 -17.94 3.96 11.43
C LYS A 168 -16.72 4.45 12.22
N SER A 169 -15.70 4.97 11.52
CA SER A 169 -14.41 5.35 12.13
C SER A 169 -14.36 6.82 12.56
N PHE A 170 -15.30 7.65 12.09
CA PHE A 170 -15.35 9.09 12.37
C PHE A 170 -15.57 9.46 13.85
N SER A 171 -15.91 8.51 14.71
CA SER A 171 -16.05 8.72 16.16
C SER A 171 -14.73 8.76 16.92
N GLN A 172 -13.60 8.42 16.28
CA GLN A 172 -12.27 8.32 16.90
C GLN A 172 -11.24 9.20 16.17
N LEU A 173 -11.47 10.51 16.16
CA LEU A 173 -10.58 11.46 15.48
C LEU A 173 -9.44 11.90 16.40
N GLY A 174 -8.24 11.99 15.84
CA GLY A 174 -7.06 12.55 16.50
C GLY A 174 -6.68 13.93 15.93
N ALA A 175 -5.48 14.39 16.28
CA ALA A 175 -4.88 15.59 15.72
C ALA A 175 -4.59 15.45 14.22
N LEU A 176 -4.11 14.29 13.79
CA LEU A 176 -4.01 13.92 12.37
C LEU A 176 -4.98 12.77 12.08
N ASN A 177 -5.77 12.92 11.03
CA ASN A 177 -6.69 11.89 10.55
C ASN A 177 -6.30 11.52 9.12
N TYR A 178 -5.68 10.36 8.96
CA TYR A 178 -5.24 9.86 7.66
C TYR A 178 -6.22 8.84 7.12
N ILE A 179 -6.81 9.11 5.95
CA ILE A 179 -7.77 8.22 5.30
C ILE A 179 -7.16 7.71 4.00
N PHE A 180 -7.10 6.39 3.86
CA PHE A 180 -6.77 5.73 2.60
C PHE A 180 -8.03 5.11 1.99
N ILE A 181 -8.32 5.41 0.73
CA ILE A 181 -9.43 4.87 -0.05
C ILE A 181 -8.85 4.08 -1.22
N GLY A 182 -8.95 2.75 -1.16
CA GLY A 182 -8.35 1.84 -2.16
C GLY A 182 -9.34 1.24 -3.15
N GLU A 183 -10.62 1.58 -3.07
CA GLU A 183 -11.70 0.91 -3.82
C GLU A 183 -11.73 1.27 -5.33
N LEU A 184 -11.22 2.45 -5.68
CA LEU A 184 -11.21 2.97 -7.04
C LEU A 184 -10.17 2.29 -7.95
N ASP A 185 -9.00 1.94 -7.41
CA ASP A 185 -7.92 1.27 -8.15
C ASP A 185 -8.34 -0.07 -8.80
N PRO A 186 -8.90 -1.06 -8.08
CA PRO A 186 -9.34 -2.31 -8.69
C PRO A 186 -10.51 -2.12 -9.66
N LEU A 187 -11.36 -1.11 -9.43
CA LEU A 187 -12.44 -0.76 -10.36
C LEU A 187 -11.87 -0.24 -11.68
N SER A 188 -10.89 0.65 -11.59
CA SER A 188 -10.16 1.22 -12.73
C SER A 188 -9.38 0.16 -13.49
N HIS A 189 -8.76 -0.81 -12.81
CA HIS A 189 -8.10 -1.95 -13.45
C HIS A 189 -9.07 -2.86 -14.22
N LYS A 190 -10.32 -2.97 -13.75
CA LYS A 190 -11.32 -3.86 -14.35
C LYS A 190 -12.03 -3.23 -15.56
N PHE A 191 -12.42 -1.97 -15.46
CA PHE A 191 -13.28 -1.31 -16.46
C PHE A 191 -12.58 -0.18 -17.24
N GLY A 192 -11.41 0.27 -16.76
CA GLY A 192 -10.70 1.43 -17.29
C GLY A 192 -11.13 2.72 -16.59
N GLN A 193 -10.22 3.69 -16.48
CA GLN A 193 -10.42 4.93 -15.71
C GLN A 193 -11.52 5.86 -16.25
N ASN A 194 -11.91 5.71 -17.52
CA ASN A 194 -12.94 6.55 -18.16
C ASN A 194 -14.30 5.85 -18.27
N SER A 195 -14.46 4.65 -17.68
CA SER A 195 -15.69 3.87 -17.83
C SER A 195 -16.87 4.51 -17.08
N PRO A 196 -18.12 4.23 -17.48
CA PRO A 196 -19.30 4.66 -16.73
C PRO A 196 -19.29 4.17 -15.28
N GLU A 197 -18.80 2.96 -15.02
CA GLU A 197 -18.71 2.39 -13.67
C GLU A 197 -17.79 3.22 -12.76
N VAL A 198 -16.63 3.64 -13.27
CA VAL A 198 -15.70 4.50 -12.52
C VAL A 198 -16.31 5.88 -12.29
N ARG A 199 -16.97 6.48 -13.29
CA ARG A 199 -17.61 7.79 -13.15
C ARG A 199 -18.74 7.77 -12.13
N ASN A 200 -19.60 6.76 -12.19
CA ASN A 200 -20.71 6.61 -11.25
C ASN A 200 -20.23 6.35 -9.82
N PHE A 201 -19.07 5.73 -9.64
CA PHE A 201 -18.47 5.55 -8.31
C PHE A 201 -17.94 6.86 -7.70
N LEU A 202 -17.55 7.83 -8.53
CA LEU A 202 -16.99 9.11 -8.10
C LEU A 202 -18.05 10.17 -7.76
N GLN A 203 -19.30 9.93 -8.13
CA GLN A 203 -20.47 10.75 -7.78
C GLN A 203 -20.93 10.44 -6.35
#